data_AF-A0A077WGD1-F1
#
_entry.id   AF-A0A077WGD1-F1
#
_cell.length_a   1.000
_cell.length_b   1.000
_cell.length_c   1.000
_cell.angle_alpha   90.00
_cell.angle_beta   90.00
_cell.angle_gamma   90.00
#
_symmetry.space_group_name_H-M   'P 1'
#
loop_
_entity.id
_entity.type
_entity.pdbx_description
1 polymer ?
#
loop_
_entity_poly.entity_id
_entity_poly.type
_entity_poly.pdbx_seq_one_letter_code
_entity_poly.pdbx_strand_id
1 'polypeptide(L)'
;MALRTSTRLLNARLTTTAVRQQPMRMAIRAQSTLNTGEVIEDPQIGDYPNLPRYSTQTRGPYGWWDPQDKRNFGETVHEEDELYGVWAPDLFHYSPYKALAQLGLAAGIFAGISYLVYNNYPERPASKRVYPYDGLKAELGSREYDVRPRGARPDTEA
;
A
#
# COMPACT_ATOMS: atom_id res chain seq x y z
N MET A 1 13.08 -64.66 -39.98
CA MET A 1 12.73 -64.35 -38.58
C MET A 1 13.90 -63.59 -37.96
N ALA A 2 13.76 -62.27 -37.73
CA ALA A 2 14.46 -61.47 -36.72
C ALA A 2 14.32 -59.96 -37.05
N LEU A 3 13.25 -59.32 -36.57
CA LEU A 3 13.24 -57.86 -36.42
C LEU A 3 13.96 -57.52 -35.12
N ARG A 4 15.02 -56.71 -35.20
CA ARG A 4 15.66 -56.11 -34.02
C ARG A 4 14.94 -54.80 -33.72
N THR A 5 14.10 -54.80 -32.69
CA THR A 5 13.47 -53.60 -32.16
C THR A 5 14.48 -52.82 -31.32
N SER A 6 14.83 -51.62 -31.79
CA SER A 6 15.69 -50.67 -31.07
C SER A 6 14.82 -49.82 -30.15
N THR A 7 14.88 -50.08 -28.84
CA THR A 7 14.24 -49.24 -27.83
C THR A 7 15.27 -48.24 -27.28
N ARG A 8 15.30 -47.03 -27.83
CA ARG A 8 16.00 -45.90 -27.21
C ARG A 8 15.07 -45.25 -26.20
N LEU A 9 15.25 -45.56 -24.91
CA LEU A 9 14.64 -44.82 -23.81
C LEU A 9 15.41 -43.50 -23.62
N LEU A 10 14.74 -42.39 -23.88
CA LEU A 10 15.28 -41.05 -23.72
C LEU A 10 15.01 -40.60 -22.28
N ASN A 11 15.97 -40.83 -21.38
CA ASN A 11 15.91 -40.32 -20.01
C ASN A 11 16.26 -38.82 -20.00
N ALA A 12 15.27 -37.97 -20.23
CA ALA A 12 15.41 -36.53 -20.00
C ALA A 12 15.24 -36.24 -18.49
N ARG A 13 16.37 -36.07 -17.79
CA ARG A 13 16.38 -35.54 -16.42
C ARG A 13 16.20 -34.01 -16.50
N LEU A 14 14.99 -33.52 -16.23
CA LEU A 14 14.75 -32.10 -15.97
C LEU A 14 15.33 -31.75 -14.59
N THR A 15 16.56 -31.24 -14.56
CA THR A 15 17.11 -30.58 -13.36
C THR A 15 16.59 -29.15 -13.32
N THR A 16 15.44 -28.93 -12.71
CA THR A 16 14.99 -27.58 -12.34
C THR A 16 15.78 -27.14 -11.12
N THR A 17 16.89 -26.44 -11.33
CA THR A 17 17.56 -25.69 -10.26
C THR A 17 16.69 -24.48 -9.93
N ALA A 18 15.72 -24.67 -9.04
CA ALA A 18 15.01 -23.55 -8.42
C ALA A 18 16.01 -22.80 -7.52
N VAL A 19 16.60 -21.73 -8.04
CA VAL A 19 17.34 -20.76 -7.22
C VAL A 19 16.32 -20.16 -6.27
N ARG A 20 16.34 -20.62 -5.01
CA ARG A 20 15.54 -20.06 -3.93
C ARG A 20 16.09 -18.67 -3.62
N GLN A 21 15.67 -17.67 -4.39
CA GLN A 21 15.89 -16.27 -4.04
C GLN A 21 15.24 -16.07 -2.67
N GLN A 22 16.05 -15.93 -1.62
CA GLN A 22 15.52 -15.44 -0.36
C GLN A 22 15.00 -14.03 -0.65
N PRO A 23 13.71 -13.72 -0.38
CA PRO A 23 13.25 -12.36 -0.53
C PRO A 23 14.12 -11.52 0.39
N MET A 24 14.86 -10.58 -0.20
CA MET A 24 15.60 -9.59 0.55
C MET A 24 14.56 -8.89 1.41
N ARG A 25 14.55 -9.21 2.71
CA ARG A 25 13.73 -8.48 3.67
C ARG A 25 14.37 -7.10 3.74
N MET A 26 13.96 -6.22 2.84
CA MET A 26 14.07 -4.79 3.06
C MET A 26 13.36 -4.56 4.38
N ALA A 27 14.13 -4.43 5.44
CA ALA A 27 13.63 -3.98 6.71
C ALA A 27 13.25 -2.52 6.47
N ILE A 28 12.04 -2.29 5.96
CA ILE A 28 11.34 -1.04 6.16
C ILE A 28 11.04 -1.02 7.66
N ARG A 29 12.07 -0.72 8.46
CA ARG A 29 11.83 -0.38 9.85
C ARG A 29 11.06 0.91 9.77
N ALA A 30 9.78 0.89 10.12
CA ALA A 30 9.11 2.10 10.53
C ALA A 30 9.83 2.56 11.80
N GLN A 31 10.89 3.35 11.64
CA GLN A 31 11.71 3.83 12.76
C GLN A 31 10.89 4.70 13.72
N SER A 32 9.74 5.21 13.26
CA SER A 32 8.81 6.04 14.03
C SER A 32 8.15 5.34 15.23
N THR A 33 8.30 4.03 15.42
CA THR A 33 7.79 3.33 16.62
C THR A 33 8.89 2.94 17.61
N LEU A 34 10.13 3.38 17.41
CA LEU A 34 11.29 2.97 18.21
C LEU A 34 11.43 3.77 19.51
N ASN A 35 10.36 3.91 20.29
CA ASN A 35 10.49 4.41 21.66
C ASN A 35 10.91 3.27 22.60
N THR A 36 12.14 2.80 22.42
CA THR A 36 12.64 1.58 23.07
C THR A 36 13.39 1.90 24.36
N GLY A 37 13.92 3.12 24.51
CA GLY A 37 14.72 3.52 25.67
C GLY A 37 16.11 2.87 25.74
N GLU A 38 16.46 2.07 24.73
CA GLU A 38 17.79 1.51 24.57
C GLU A 38 18.78 2.60 24.17
N VAL A 39 19.98 2.55 24.75
CA VAL A 39 21.14 3.32 24.30
C VAL A 39 21.89 2.46 23.30
N ILE A 40 22.00 2.93 22.08
CA ILE A 40 22.74 2.25 21.02
C ILE A 40 23.95 3.11 20.70
N GLU A 41 25.13 2.51 20.79
CA GLU A 41 26.37 3.21 20.45
C GLU A 41 26.45 3.36 18.93
N ASP A 42 26.36 4.60 18.44
CA ASP A 42 26.60 4.91 17.02
C ASP A 42 28.10 5.06 16.76
N PRO A 43 28.71 4.23 15.90
CA PRO A 43 30.12 4.35 15.55
C PRO A 43 30.50 5.69 14.89
N GLN A 44 29.54 6.44 14.34
CA GLN A 44 29.76 7.71 13.63
C GLN A 44 29.64 8.95 14.54
N ILE A 45 29.22 8.79 15.79
CA ILE A 45 28.83 9.90 16.69
C ILE A 45 30.00 10.75 17.21
N GLY A 46 31.23 10.21 17.17
CA GLY A 46 32.41 10.89 17.71
C GLY A 46 32.34 11.10 19.22
N ASP A 47 32.55 12.34 19.67
CA ASP A 47 32.57 12.72 21.10
C ASP A 47 31.17 13.10 21.64
N TYR A 48 30.13 13.07 20.80
CA TYR A 48 28.77 13.40 21.22
C TYR A 48 28.17 12.24 22.05
N PRO A 49 27.44 12.52 23.15
CA PRO A 49 26.93 11.46 24.02
C PRO A 49 25.84 10.63 23.33
N ASN A 50 25.93 9.29 23.44
CA ASN A 50 24.85 8.40 23.01
C ASN A 50 23.69 8.52 24.01
N LEU A 51 22.54 9.01 23.53
CA LEU A 51 21.35 9.19 24.36
C LEU A 51 20.41 7.99 24.22
N PRO A 52 19.56 7.74 25.24
CA PRO A 52 18.54 6.71 25.13
C PRO A 52 17.48 7.13 24.11
N ARG A 53 17.04 6.17 23.28
CA ARG A 53 16.04 6.34 22.22
C ARG A 53 14.63 6.54 22.78
N TYR A 54 14.42 7.69 23.42
CA TYR A 54 13.13 8.16 23.93
C TYR A 54 12.58 9.27 23.06
N SER A 55 11.37 9.08 22.54
CA SER A 55 10.69 10.16 21.83
C SER A 55 10.20 11.22 22.83
N THR A 56 10.54 12.46 22.56
CA THR A 56 10.04 13.65 23.28
C THR A 56 8.51 13.74 23.28
N GLN A 57 7.83 13.13 22.31
CA GLN A 57 6.36 13.05 22.27
C GLN A 57 5.77 12.41 23.55
N THR A 58 6.48 11.44 24.14
CA THR A 58 6.04 10.77 25.39
C THR A 58 6.16 11.60 26.64
N ARG A 59 6.86 12.74 26.57
CA ARG A 59 6.95 13.68 27.68
C ARG A 59 5.58 14.29 27.96
N GLY A 60 5.35 14.62 29.24
CA GLY A 60 4.15 15.32 29.67
C GLY A 60 3.98 16.65 28.92
N PRO A 61 2.75 17.18 28.82
CA PRO A 61 2.46 18.37 28.01
C PRO A 61 2.98 19.69 28.61
N TYR A 62 3.34 19.75 29.89
CA TYR A 62 3.69 21.00 30.59
C TYR A 62 5.00 20.87 31.38
N GLY A 63 5.58 22.02 31.74
CA GLY A 63 6.78 22.09 32.60
C GLY A 63 8.11 22.22 31.86
N TRP A 64 8.08 22.63 30.59
CA TRP A 64 9.27 22.77 29.74
C TRP A 64 9.59 24.24 29.48
N TRP A 65 10.87 24.55 29.31
CA TRP A 65 11.29 25.88 28.87
C TRP A 65 10.80 26.19 27.45
N ASP A 66 10.87 25.20 26.56
CA ASP A 66 10.19 25.20 25.27
C ASP A 66 8.99 24.23 25.33
N PRO A 67 7.76 24.75 25.44
CA PRO A 67 6.56 23.92 25.48
C PRO A 67 6.24 23.20 24.17
N GLN A 68 6.69 23.71 23.01
CA GLN A 68 6.38 23.11 21.71
C GLN A 68 7.23 21.85 21.49
N ASP A 69 8.54 21.96 21.73
CA ASP A 69 9.48 20.85 21.59
C ASP A 69 9.56 19.96 22.85
N LYS A 70 8.85 20.33 23.92
CA LYS A 70 8.88 19.64 25.24
C LYS A 70 10.32 19.48 25.77
N ARG A 71 11.11 20.55 25.68
CA ARG A 71 12.56 20.56 25.99
C ARG A 71 12.94 21.65 26.99
N ASN A 72 13.97 21.39 27.79
CA ASN A 72 14.56 22.38 28.68
C ASN A 72 15.80 23.04 28.07
N PHE A 73 16.06 24.30 28.46
CA PHE A 73 17.26 25.01 27.99
C PHE A 73 18.53 24.33 28.50
N GLY A 74 19.51 24.09 27.62
CA GLY A 74 20.77 23.43 27.95
C GLY A 74 20.69 21.91 28.09
N GLU A 75 19.54 21.31 27.79
CA GLU A 75 19.39 19.85 27.71
C GLU A 75 20.14 19.30 26.48
N THR A 76 20.83 18.17 26.65
CA THR A 76 21.49 17.45 25.54
C THR A 76 20.44 16.82 24.63
N VAL A 77 20.53 17.12 23.34
CA VAL A 77 19.57 16.68 22.32
C VAL A 77 19.97 15.31 21.79
N HIS A 78 19.01 14.45 21.46
CA HIS A 78 19.33 13.14 20.87
C HIS A 78 20.02 13.33 19.51
N GLU A 79 20.98 12.46 19.15
CA GLU A 79 21.72 12.58 17.90
C GLU A 79 20.80 12.53 16.67
N GLU A 80 19.83 11.61 16.67
CA GLU A 80 18.71 11.53 15.71
C GLU A 80 17.46 12.32 16.19
N ASP A 81 17.60 13.61 16.50
CA ASP A 81 16.48 14.44 17.00
C ASP A 81 15.32 14.54 15.99
N GLU A 82 15.58 14.47 14.69
CA GLU A 82 14.51 14.45 13.69
C GLU A 82 13.56 13.26 13.82
N LEU A 83 14.04 12.15 14.41
CA LEU A 83 13.27 10.93 14.60
C LEU A 83 12.59 10.88 15.98
N TYR A 84 13.23 11.46 17.00
CA TYR A 84 12.77 11.43 18.39
C TYR A 84 12.11 12.73 18.86
N GLY A 85 12.12 13.77 18.03
CA GLY A 85 11.47 15.04 18.27
C GLY A 85 9.94 14.97 18.26
N VAL A 86 9.31 16.04 18.74
CA VAL A 86 7.85 16.19 18.74
C VAL A 86 7.30 16.28 17.31
N TRP A 87 8.12 16.76 16.38
CA TRP A 87 7.80 16.90 14.96
C TRP A 87 7.95 15.61 14.15
N ALA A 88 8.47 14.54 14.76
CA ALA A 88 8.54 13.23 14.14
C ALA A 88 7.11 12.64 13.97
N PRO A 89 6.93 11.60 13.15
CA PRO A 89 5.65 10.91 13.07
C PRO A 89 5.18 10.44 14.46
N ASP A 90 3.86 10.47 14.66
CA ASP A 90 3.25 10.22 15.97
C ASP A 90 3.50 8.80 16.49
N LEU A 91 3.72 8.69 17.80
CA LEU A 91 3.98 7.42 18.47
C LEU A 91 2.69 6.77 18.96
N PHE A 92 2.36 5.61 18.40
CA PHE A 92 1.21 4.83 18.81
C PHE A 92 1.57 3.71 19.80
N HIS A 93 0.84 3.64 20.92
CA HIS A 93 0.93 2.50 21.86
C HIS A 93 0.27 1.22 21.32
N TYR A 94 -0.57 1.35 20.29
CA TYR A 94 -1.27 0.22 19.70
C TYR A 94 -0.35 -0.58 18.77
N SER A 95 -0.47 -1.91 18.79
CA SER A 95 0.38 -2.76 17.95
C SER A 95 0.12 -2.49 16.46
N PRO A 96 1.16 -2.16 15.66
CA PRO A 96 0.98 -1.86 14.24
C PRO A 96 0.47 -3.07 13.45
N TYR A 97 0.83 -4.29 13.87
CA TYR A 97 0.35 -5.52 13.25
C TYR A 97 -1.15 -5.72 13.46
N LYS A 98 -1.65 -5.40 14.65
CA LYS A 98 -3.10 -5.45 14.94
C LYS A 98 -3.84 -4.38 14.15
N ALA A 99 -3.31 -3.17 14.07
CA ALA A 99 -3.91 -2.08 13.30
C ALA A 99 -4.01 -2.46 11.81
N LEU A 100 -2.93 -2.98 11.24
CA LEU A 100 -2.90 -3.41 9.84
C LEU A 100 -3.87 -4.57 9.59
N ALA A 101 -3.93 -5.55 10.49
CA ALA A 101 -4.86 -6.67 10.38
C ALA A 101 -6.32 -6.21 10.41
N GLN A 102 -6.66 -5.26 11.30
CA GLN A 102 -8.00 -4.70 11.40
C GLN A 102 -8.38 -3.86 10.17
N LEU A 103 -7.46 -3.03 9.68
CA LEU A 103 -7.67 -2.24 8.48
C LEU A 103 -7.88 -3.15 7.25
N GLY A 104 -7.04 -4.18 7.10
CA GLY A 104 -7.17 -5.17 6.04
C GLY A 104 -8.47 -5.96 6.13
N LEU A 105 -8.89 -6.34 7.34
CA LEU A 105 -10.17 -7.00 7.58
C LEU A 105 -11.34 -6.11 7.20
N ALA A 106 -11.34 -4.85 7.62
CA ALA A 106 -12.40 -3.90 7.29
C ALA A 106 -12.51 -3.68 5.78
N ALA A 107 -11.38 -3.44 5.09
CA ALA A 107 -11.33 -3.31 3.64
C ALA A 107 -11.80 -4.60 2.94
N GLY A 108 -11.38 -5.76 3.44
CA GLY A 108 -11.77 -7.07 2.91
C GLY A 108 -13.28 -7.34 3.05
N ILE A 109 -13.87 -7.00 4.19
CA ILE A 109 -15.32 -7.12 4.41
C ILE A 109 -16.07 -6.20 3.44
N PHE A 110 -15.65 -4.93 3.34
CA PHE A 110 -16.29 -3.97 2.45
C PHE A 110 -16.22 -4.39 0.98
N ALA A 111 -15.05 -4.82 0.52
CA ALA A 111 -14.86 -5.31 -0.84
C ALA A 111 -15.64 -6.62 -1.07
N GLY A 112 -15.65 -7.52 -0.09
CA GLY A 112 -16.38 -8.80 -0.16
C GLY A 112 -17.88 -8.59 -0.29
N ILE A 113 -18.47 -7.71 0.53
CA ILE A 113 -19.89 -7.36 0.43
C ILE A 113 -20.19 -6.71 -0.92
N SER A 114 -19.36 -5.76 -1.35
CA SER A 114 -19.53 -5.07 -2.65
C SER A 114 -19.52 -6.07 -3.81
N TYR A 115 -18.60 -7.03 -3.78
CA TYR A 115 -18.51 -8.10 -4.77
C TYR A 115 -19.74 -9.02 -4.77
N LEU A 116 -20.21 -9.41 -3.59
CA LEU A 116 -21.43 -10.22 -3.46
C LEU A 116 -22.65 -9.48 -4.00
N VAL A 117 -22.81 -8.20 -3.66
CA VAL A 117 -23.90 -7.37 -4.19
C VAL A 117 -23.79 -7.27 -5.71
N TYR A 118 -22.60 -6.98 -6.25
CA TYR A 118 -22.39 -6.85 -7.69
C TYR A 118 -22.80 -8.12 -8.46
N ASN A 119 -22.41 -9.30 -7.96
CA ASN A 119 -22.71 -10.56 -8.63
C ASN A 119 -24.17 -11.02 -8.49
N ASN A 120 -24.86 -10.61 -7.43
CA ASN A 120 -26.25 -11.01 -7.17
C ASN A 120 -27.26 -9.93 -7.54
N TYR A 121 -26.81 -8.81 -8.12
CA TYR A 121 -27.70 -7.72 -8.50
C TYR A 121 -28.57 -8.14 -9.70
N PRO A 122 -29.90 -8.07 -9.60
CA PRO A 122 -30.78 -8.46 -10.70
C PRO A 122 -30.60 -7.50 -11.88
N GLU A 123 -30.80 -8.02 -13.09
CA GLU A 123 -30.82 -7.17 -14.27
C GLU A 123 -31.94 -6.13 -14.16
N ARG A 124 -31.63 -4.92 -14.62
CA ARG A 124 -32.58 -3.82 -14.54
C ARG A 124 -33.82 -4.16 -15.39
N PRO A 125 -35.05 -4.12 -14.84
CA PRO A 125 -36.28 -4.50 -15.54
C PRO A 125 -36.74 -3.50 -16.60
N ALA A 126 -35.91 -2.49 -16.91
CA ALA A 126 -36.19 -1.46 -17.88
C ALA A 126 -35.16 -1.49 -19.01
N SER A 127 -35.66 -1.48 -20.25
CA SER A 127 -34.82 -1.28 -21.43
C SER A 127 -34.02 0.02 -21.29
N LYS A 128 -32.81 0.03 -21.86
CA LYS A 128 -31.99 1.25 -21.88
C LYS A 128 -32.68 2.27 -22.77
N ARG A 129 -32.81 3.50 -22.28
CA ARG A 129 -33.35 4.62 -23.04
C ARG A 129 -32.59 4.75 -24.36
N VAL A 130 -33.37 4.90 -25.42
CA VAL A 130 -32.89 5.03 -26.78
C VAL A 130 -33.27 6.41 -27.28
N TYR A 131 -32.50 6.92 -28.24
CA TYR A 131 -32.57 8.29 -28.70
C TYR A 131 -32.59 8.36 -30.23
N PRO A 132 -33.47 9.19 -30.83
CA PRO A 132 -33.58 9.35 -32.27
C PRO A 132 -32.34 10.04 -32.88
N TYR A 133 -32.31 10.14 -34.21
CA TYR A 133 -31.23 10.81 -34.96
C TYR A 133 -29.85 10.20 -34.70
N ASP A 134 -29.77 8.86 -34.77
CA ASP A 134 -28.52 8.10 -34.55
C ASP A 134 -27.85 8.45 -33.20
N GLY A 135 -28.69 8.62 -32.16
CA GLY A 135 -28.23 8.88 -30.80
C GLY A 135 -27.86 10.34 -30.52
N LEU A 136 -28.58 11.30 -31.12
CA LEU A 136 -28.34 12.74 -30.96
C LEU A 136 -26.88 13.15 -31.26
N LYS A 137 -26.27 12.53 -32.25
CA LYS A 137 -24.85 12.75 -32.59
C LYS A 137 -24.57 14.20 -32.96
N ALA A 138 -25.48 14.86 -33.69
CA ALA A 138 -25.30 16.25 -34.10
C ALA A 138 -25.41 17.20 -32.89
N GLU A 139 -26.38 16.97 -32.01
CA GLU A 139 -26.68 17.77 -30.83
C GLU A 139 -25.62 17.59 -29.73
N LEU A 140 -25.01 16.39 -29.64
CA LEU A 140 -23.88 16.10 -28.76
C LEU A 140 -22.53 16.56 -29.34
N GLY A 141 -22.54 17.24 -30.49
CA GLY A 141 -21.38 17.89 -31.08
C GLY A 141 -20.37 16.92 -31.68
N SER A 142 -20.81 15.75 -32.14
CA SER A 142 -19.98 14.90 -32.99
C SER A 142 -19.83 15.53 -34.38
N ARG A 143 -18.67 15.31 -35.01
CA ARG A 143 -18.36 15.81 -36.35
C ARG A 143 -18.16 14.63 -37.30
N GLU A 144 -18.36 14.87 -38.60
CA GLU A 144 -18.30 13.83 -39.64
C GLU A 144 -16.97 13.06 -39.67
N TYR A 145 -15.88 13.68 -39.25
CA TYR A 145 -14.54 13.11 -39.23
C TYR A 145 -14.08 12.60 -37.84
N ASP A 146 -14.98 12.49 -36.86
CA ASP A 146 -14.63 11.91 -35.56
C ASP A 146 -14.46 10.38 -35.63
N VAL A 147 -13.29 9.89 -35.21
CA VAL A 147 -12.99 8.45 -35.13
C VAL A 147 -13.84 7.74 -34.05
N ARG A 148 -14.29 8.49 -33.03
CA ARG A 148 -15.18 8.00 -31.96
C ARG A 148 -16.28 9.04 -31.70
N PRO A 149 -17.33 9.08 -32.53
CA PRO A 149 -18.35 10.09 -32.43
C PRO A 149 -19.05 10.00 -31.07
N ARG A 150 -19.18 11.15 -30.40
CA ARG A 150 -19.96 11.26 -29.16
C ARG A 150 -21.44 11.16 -29.50
N GLY A 151 -22.08 10.10 -29.02
CA GLY A 151 -23.50 9.85 -29.24
C GLY A 151 -24.10 9.10 -28.05
N ALA A 152 -25.38 9.37 -27.80
CA ALA A 152 -26.20 8.52 -26.97
C ALA A 152 -26.54 7.21 -27.72
N ARG A 153 -27.24 6.29 -27.06
CA ARG A 153 -27.64 5.02 -27.69
C ARG A 153 -28.67 5.29 -28.82
N PRO A 154 -28.39 4.92 -30.08
CA PRO A 154 -29.30 5.13 -31.21
C PRO A 154 -30.44 4.12 -31.22
N ASP A 155 -31.56 4.51 -31.83
CA ASP A 155 -32.69 3.65 -32.20
C ASP A 155 -32.40 2.90 -33.49
N THR A 156 -31.93 1.67 -33.37
CA THR A 156 -31.64 0.80 -34.52
C THR A 156 -32.87 0.41 -35.33
N GLU A 157 -34.09 0.74 -34.87
CA GLU A 157 -35.37 0.34 -35.46
C GLU A 157 -36.12 1.50 -36.14
N ALA A 158 -35.56 2.72 -36.16
CA ALA A 158 -36.18 3.91 -36.74
C ALA A 158 -35.61 4.28 -38.13
#